data_AF-A0A2D3WAB8-F1
#
_entry.id   AF-A0A2D3WAB8-F1
#
_cell.length_a   1.000
_cell.length_b   1.000
_cell.length_c   1.000
_cell.angle_alpha   90.00
_cell.angle_beta   90.00
_cell.angle_gamma   90.00
#
_symmetry.space_group_name_H-M   'P 1'
#
loop_
_entity.id
_entity.type
_entity.pdbx_description
1 polymer ?
#
loop_
_entity_poly.entity_id
_entity_poly.type
_entity_poly.pdbx_seq_one_letter_code
_entity_poly.pdbx_strand_id
1 'polypeptide(L)'
;MKKPYQGMRKGISLVEMTIAVILFGVLATIAMLYYKSLFNIDLTAKKARVAALMDQAYQLSGAYDVYLAQMGVSPTDANLSDFNASNVMILRSLPRDISEMTSIGWELNTSIVNGRPGFTFPIDLNGTSYTTLKDDDVYCAIFNHELNNSIEYNATNNSDFGSLSANAALYDEFCYTDVSNKHWIVILK
;
A
#
# COMPACT_ATOMS: atom_id res chain seq x y z
N MET A 1 -30.41 -16.55 -69.81
CA MET A 1 -29.36 -17.34 -69.11
C MET A 1 -28.30 -16.37 -68.56
N LYS A 2 -27.66 -16.75 -67.44
CA LYS A 2 -27.18 -15.91 -66.32
C LYS A 2 -26.12 -14.84 -66.66
N LYS A 3 -26.26 -13.63 -66.07
CA LYS A 3 -25.18 -12.64 -65.96
C LYS A 3 -24.05 -13.23 -65.09
N PRO A 4 -22.78 -13.17 -65.50
CA PRO A 4 -21.69 -13.58 -64.63
C PRO A 4 -21.50 -12.51 -63.55
N TYR A 5 -21.70 -12.89 -62.29
CA TYR A 5 -21.19 -12.15 -61.15
C TYR A 5 -19.66 -12.17 -61.23
N GLN A 6 -19.03 -11.05 -61.62
CA GLN A 6 -17.62 -10.84 -61.39
C GLN A 6 -17.43 -10.60 -59.88
N GLY A 7 -17.16 -11.67 -59.15
CA GLY A 7 -16.67 -11.57 -57.78
C GLY A 7 -15.31 -10.89 -57.79
N MET A 8 -15.23 -9.71 -57.17
CA MET A 8 -13.95 -9.11 -56.77
C MET A 8 -13.26 -10.03 -55.75
N ARG A 9 -12.41 -10.94 -56.22
CA ARG A 9 -11.32 -11.47 -55.40
C ARG A 9 -10.08 -10.63 -55.67
N LYS A 10 -10.02 -9.43 -55.07
CA LYS A 10 -8.74 -8.75 -54.89
C LYS A 10 -8.01 -9.49 -53.78
N GLY A 11 -7.10 -10.38 -54.16
CA GLY A 11 -6.06 -10.84 -53.22
C GLY A 11 -5.30 -9.60 -52.75
N ILE A 12 -5.14 -9.46 -51.44
CA ILE A 12 -4.43 -8.33 -50.84
C ILE A 12 -3.05 -8.24 -51.50
N SER A 13 -2.68 -7.07 -51.99
CA SER A 13 -1.36 -6.89 -52.60
C SER A 13 -0.29 -7.07 -51.52
N LEU A 14 0.83 -7.71 -51.83
CA LEU A 14 1.96 -7.86 -50.90
C LEU A 14 2.45 -6.50 -50.34
N VAL A 15 2.25 -5.44 -51.12
CA VAL A 15 2.55 -4.05 -50.74
C VAL A 15 1.53 -3.52 -49.71
N GLU A 16 0.25 -3.83 -49.84
CA GLU A 16 -0.78 -3.43 -48.86
C GLU A 16 -0.53 -4.10 -47.50
N MET A 17 -0.08 -5.36 -47.50
CA MET A 17 0.21 -6.08 -46.26
C MET A 17 1.46 -5.54 -45.55
N THR A 18 2.51 -5.18 -46.29
CA THR A 18 3.73 -4.59 -45.70
C THR A 18 3.47 -3.20 -45.14
N ILE A 19 2.69 -2.36 -45.82
CA ILE A 19 2.28 -1.04 -45.29
C ILE A 19 1.46 -1.20 -44.01
N ALA A 20 0.54 -2.16 -43.96
CA ALA A 20 -0.25 -2.43 -42.75
C ALA A 20 0.63 -2.86 -41.56
N VAL A 21 1.60 -3.75 -41.78
CA VAL A 21 2.51 -4.21 -40.71
C VAL A 21 3.38 -3.06 -40.17
N ILE A 22 3.88 -2.18 -41.05
CA ILE A 22 4.66 -1.01 -40.62
C ILE A 22 3.78 -0.05 -39.81
N LEU A 23 2.55 0.22 -40.25
CA LEU A 23 1.60 1.05 -39.51
C LEU A 23 1.27 0.48 -38.13
N PHE A 24 1.02 -0.83 -38.03
CA PHE A 24 0.80 -1.47 -36.73
C PHE A 24 2.05 -1.42 -35.82
N GLY A 25 3.25 -1.57 -36.37
CA GLY A 25 4.50 -1.46 -35.60
C GLY A 25 4.74 -0.05 -35.03
N VAL A 26 4.43 1.00 -35.81
CA VAL A 26 4.55 2.39 -35.36
C VAL A 26 3.46 2.73 -34.34
N LEU A 27 2.21 2.31 -34.57
CA LEU A 27 1.12 2.48 -33.59
C LEU A 27 1.43 1.77 -32.27
N ALA A 28 2.00 0.56 -32.31
CA ALA A 28 2.36 -0.19 -31.11
C ALA A 28 3.47 0.47 -30.28
N THR A 29 4.48 1.05 -30.93
CA THR A 29 5.58 1.75 -30.25
C THR A 29 5.12 3.05 -29.61
N ILE A 30 4.28 3.84 -30.31
CA ILE A 30 3.66 5.05 -29.76
C ILE A 30 2.73 4.67 -28.60
N ALA A 31 1.86 3.67 -28.79
CA ALA A 31 0.99 3.18 -27.74
C ALA A 31 1.78 2.74 -26.51
N MET A 32 2.91 2.05 -26.66
CA MET A 32 3.74 1.61 -25.51
C MET A 32 4.38 2.78 -24.75
N LEU A 33 4.86 3.81 -25.47
CA LEU A 33 5.39 5.04 -24.86
C LEU A 33 4.31 5.78 -24.05
N TYR A 34 3.10 5.92 -24.62
CA TYR A 34 1.97 6.54 -23.93
C TYR A 34 1.39 5.65 -22.82
N TYR A 35 1.41 4.33 -22.96
CA TYR A 35 0.91 3.40 -21.94
C TYR A 35 1.76 3.49 -20.67
N LYS A 36 3.09 3.62 -20.82
CA LYS A 36 4.00 3.88 -19.70
C LYS A 36 3.84 5.26 -19.07
N SER A 37 3.41 6.28 -19.82
CA SER A 37 3.20 7.63 -19.28
C SER A 37 1.81 7.83 -18.66
N LEU A 38 0.80 7.06 -19.10
CA LEU A 38 -0.59 7.19 -18.64
C LEU A 38 -0.88 6.39 -17.37
N PHE A 39 -0.19 5.26 -17.15
CA PHE A 39 -0.23 4.56 -15.87
C PHE A 39 0.93 5.00 -15.00
N ASN A 40 0.63 5.75 -13.94
CA ASN A 40 1.60 5.99 -12.87
C ASN A 40 1.78 4.69 -12.07
N ILE A 41 2.54 3.74 -12.65
CA ILE A 41 2.79 2.40 -12.09
C ILE A 41 3.36 2.52 -10.68
N ASP A 42 4.15 3.56 -10.41
CA ASP A 42 4.73 3.83 -9.11
C ASP A 42 3.65 4.17 -8.06
N LEU A 43 2.72 5.08 -8.38
CA LEU A 43 1.61 5.40 -7.49
C LEU A 43 0.69 4.19 -7.26
N THR A 44 0.40 3.41 -8.30
CA THR A 44 -0.41 2.19 -8.17
C THR A 44 0.30 1.13 -7.32
N ALA A 45 1.62 0.97 -7.47
CA ALA A 45 2.41 0.07 -6.64
C ALA A 45 2.40 0.53 -5.17
N LYS A 46 2.51 1.83 -4.92
CA LYS A 46 2.43 2.41 -3.57
C LYS A 46 1.07 2.18 -2.92
N LYS A 47 -0.03 2.40 -3.65
CA LYS A 47 -1.39 2.07 -3.19
C LYS A 47 -1.56 0.58 -2.89
N ALA A 48 -1.02 -0.30 -3.74
CA ALA A 48 -1.09 -1.75 -3.50
C ALA A 48 -0.35 -2.16 -2.22
N ARG A 49 0.80 -1.53 -1.91
CA ARG A 49 1.53 -1.77 -0.66
C ARG A 49 0.77 -1.27 0.56
N VAL A 50 0.18 -0.07 0.47
CA VAL A 50 -0.67 0.47 1.54
C VAL A 50 -1.89 -0.42 1.77
N ALA A 51 -2.55 -0.90 0.73
CA ALA A 51 -3.67 -1.83 0.84
C ALA A 51 -3.24 -3.15 1.52
N ALA A 52 -2.09 -3.72 1.12
CA ALA A 52 -1.55 -4.91 1.78
C ALA A 52 -1.23 -4.65 3.27
N LEU A 53 -0.75 -3.45 3.60
CA LEU A 53 -0.49 -3.05 4.98
C LEU A 53 -1.79 -2.93 5.78
N MET A 54 -2.85 -2.34 5.21
CA MET A 54 -4.19 -2.29 5.83
C MET A 54 -4.77 -3.70 6.06
N ASP A 55 -4.57 -4.63 5.13
CA ASP A 55 -5.01 -6.02 5.32
C ASP A 55 -4.27 -6.73 6.46
N GLN A 56 -2.95 -6.50 6.60
CA GLN A 56 -2.17 -7.02 7.73
C GLN A 56 -2.63 -6.42 9.06
N ALA A 57 -2.87 -5.12 9.05
CA ALA A 57 -3.42 -4.34 10.14
C ALA A 57 -4.76 -4.91 10.66
N TYR A 58 -5.73 -5.16 9.78
CA TYR A 58 -7.00 -5.76 10.16
C TYR A 58 -6.86 -7.18 10.72
N GLN A 59 -5.92 -7.96 10.18
CA GLN A 59 -5.62 -9.29 10.71
C GLN A 59 -5.03 -9.24 12.13
N LEU A 60 -4.08 -8.34 12.38
CA LEU A 60 -3.51 -8.12 13.72
C LEU A 60 -4.55 -7.58 14.69
N SER A 61 -5.39 -6.66 14.21
CA SER A 61 -6.50 -6.11 14.96
C SER A 61 -7.47 -7.22 15.38
N GLY A 62 -7.93 -8.07 14.46
CA GLY A 62 -8.78 -9.21 14.80
C GLY A 62 -8.08 -10.22 15.72
N ALA A 63 -6.79 -10.47 15.53
CA ALA A 63 -6.02 -11.39 16.36
C ALA A 63 -5.93 -10.90 17.82
N TYR A 64 -5.78 -9.59 18.04
CA TYR A 64 -5.82 -8.97 19.36
C TYR A 64 -7.13 -9.23 20.09
N ASP A 65 -8.26 -9.03 19.42
CA ASP A 65 -9.58 -9.18 20.03
C ASP A 65 -9.85 -10.64 20.39
N VAL A 66 -9.43 -11.57 19.53
CA VAL A 66 -9.51 -13.02 19.81
C VAL A 66 -8.61 -13.41 20.98
N TYR A 67 -7.39 -12.86 21.05
CA TYR A 67 -6.48 -13.13 22.16
C TYR A 67 -7.06 -12.67 23.48
N LEU A 68 -7.56 -11.44 23.52
CA LEU A 68 -8.19 -10.87 24.71
C LEU A 68 -9.41 -11.70 25.14
N ALA A 69 -10.23 -12.15 24.18
CA ALA A 69 -11.40 -12.98 24.46
C ALA A 69 -11.02 -14.38 24.99
N GLN A 70 -9.93 -14.97 24.50
CA GLN A 70 -9.49 -16.32 24.90
C GLN A 70 -8.73 -16.32 26.23
N MET A 71 -7.81 -15.37 26.40
CA MET A 71 -6.87 -15.34 27.52
C MET A 71 -7.38 -14.46 28.67
N GLY A 72 -8.38 -13.60 28.42
CA GLY A 72 -8.93 -12.66 29.40
C GLY A 72 -7.95 -11.54 29.79
N VAL A 73 -6.80 -11.45 29.11
CA VAL A 73 -5.73 -10.48 29.33
C VAL A 73 -5.23 -9.96 27.99
N SER A 74 -4.77 -8.71 27.97
CA SER A 74 -4.14 -8.13 26.78
C SER A 74 -2.79 -8.80 26.50
N PRO A 75 -2.42 -9.02 25.24
CA PRO A 75 -1.07 -9.40 24.86
C PRO A 75 -0.07 -8.34 25.32
N THR A 76 1.10 -8.79 25.75
CA THR A 76 2.16 -7.91 26.30
C THR A 76 3.43 -7.94 25.46
N ASP A 77 3.58 -8.94 24.60
CA ASP A 77 4.78 -9.09 23.79
C ASP A 77 4.81 -8.11 22.61
N ALA A 78 5.80 -7.22 22.62
CA ALA A 78 6.01 -6.24 21.54
C ALA A 78 6.29 -6.89 20.17
N ASN A 79 6.92 -8.07 20.15
CA ASN A 79 7.26 -8.81 18.93
C ASN A 79 6.11 -9.68 18.39
N LEU A 80 4.88 -9.48 18.90
CA LEU A 80 3.70 -10.23 18.46
C LEU A 80 3.76 -11.74 18.72
N SER A 81 4.73 -12.22 19.51
CA SER A 81 4.94 -13.65 19.80
C SER A 81 3.72 -14.29 20.46
N ASP A 82 2.99 -13.55 21.27
CA ASP A 82 1.73 -13.97 21.90
C ASP A 82 0.69 -14.50 20.90
N PHE A 83 0.69 -13.99 19.66
CA PHE A 83 -0.28 -14.41 18.62
C PHE A 83 0.09 -15.72 17.91
N ASN A 84 1.36 -16.11 17.97
CA ASN A 84 1.93 -17.30 17.32
C ASN A 84 2.34 -18.38 18.35
N ALA A 85 2.34 -18.04 19.65
CA ALA A 85 2.74 -18.97 20.69
C ALA A 85 1.89 -20.26 20.66
N SER A 86 2.52 -21.41 20.89
CA SER A 86 1.91 -22.74 20.71
C SER A 86 0.67 -22.99 21.58
N ASN A 87 0.49 -22.20 22.64
CA ASN A 87 -0.63 -22.22 23.57
C ASN A 87 -1.85 -21.42 23.10
N VAL A 88 -1.70 -20.46 22.18
CA VAL A 88 -2.79 -19.58 21.72
C VAL A 88 -3.02 -19.70 20.22
N MET A 89 -1.93 -19.71 19.43
CA MET A 89 -1.89 -20.02 17.99
C MET A 89 -3.04 -19.39 17.16
N ILE A 90 -3.29 -18.10 17.37
CA ILE A 90 -4.33 -17.36 16.65
C ILE A 90 -3.89 -17.09 15.21
N LEU A 91 -2.62 -16.74 15.04
CA LEU A 91 -2.00 -16.54 13.74
C LEU A 91 -1.07 -17.71 13.43
N ARG A 92 -1.24 -18.31 12.24
CA ARG A 92 -0.36 -19.38 11.74
C ARG A 92 1.06 -18.89 11.44
N SER A 93 1.17 -17.61 11.10
CA SER A 93 2.41 -16.90 10.85
C SER A 93 2.18 -15.43 11.11
N LEU A 94 3.18 -14.75 11.65
CA LEU A 94 3.14 -13.30 11.77
C LEU A 94 3.16 -12.66 10.36
N PRO A 95 2.51 -11.50 10.19
CA PRO A 95 2.61 -10.74 8.95
C PRO A 95 4.07 -10.50 8.57
N ARG A 96 4.38 -10.69 7.30
CA ARG A 96 5.73 -10.46 6.78
C ARG A 96 5.93 -8.98 6.49
N ASP A 97 7.11 -8.47 6.81
CA ASP A 97 7.51 -7.10 6.50
C ASP A 97 7.39 -6.81 5.00
N ILE A 98 6.88 -5.62 4.69
CA ILE A 98 6.84 -5.11 3.32
C ILE A 98 8.21 -4.50 3.05
N SER A 99 9.06 -5.27 2.35
CA SER A 99 10.46 -4.97 2.06
C SER A 99 10.71 -3.73 1.21
N GLU A 100 9.65 -3.00 0.84
CA GLU A 100 9.69 -1.71 0.14
C GLU A 100 9.09 -0.56 0.97
N MET A 101 8.66 -0.83 2.21
CA MET A 101 8.25 0.18 3.19
C MET A 101 9.09 0.18 4.49
N THR A 102 9.53 -0.99 4.98
CA THR A 102 10.34 -1.08 6.21
C THR A 102 11.09 -2.41 6.34
N SER A 103 12.01 -2.47 7.30
CA SER A 103 12.72 -3.69 7.73
C SER A 103 12.35 -4.16 9.15
N ILE A 104 11.53 -3.39 9.88
CA ILE A 104 11.21 -3.63 11.30
C ILE A 104 9.80 -4.24 11.50
N GLY A 105 8.88 -4.04 10.54
CA GLY A 105 7.57 -4.68 10.55
C GLY A 105 6.57 -4.07 11.53
N TRP A 106 5.55 -4.85 11.91
CA TRP A 106 4.56 -4.47 12.91
C TRP A 106 5.06 -4.79 14.32
N GLU A 107 4.88 -3.84 15.23
CA GLU A 107 5.18 -4.00 16.65
C GLU A 107 3.93 -3.68 17.49
N LEU A 108 3.76 -4.37 18.62
CA LEU A 108 2.73 -4.03 19.60
C LEU A 108 3.32 -3.10 20.66
N ASN A 109 2.78 -1.88 20.75
CA ASN A 109 3.05 -0.98 21.84
C ASN A 109 1.90 -1.04 22.84
N THR A 110 2.14 -1.60 24.02
CA THR A 110 1.12 -1.80 25.06
C THR A 110 0.69 -0.50 25.77
N SER A 111 1.33 0.63 25.46
CA SER A 111 1.06 1.91 26.13
C SER A 111 1.35 3.10 25.21
N ILE A 112 0.73 3.09 24.03
CA ILE A 112 1.01 4.09 22.99
C ILE A 112 0.39 5.46 23.31
N VAL A 113 -0.89 5.51 23.69
CA VAL A 113 -1.60 6.77 24.01
C VAL A 113 -2.36 6.61 25.31
N ASN A 114 -1.92 7.26 26.37
CA ASN A 114 -2.56 7.23 27.69
C ASN A 114 -2.83 5.80 28.21
N GLY A 115 -1.94 4.84 27.91
CA GLY A 115 -2.11 3.44 28.29
C GLY A 115 -3.01 2.62 27.37
N ARG A 116 -3.53 3.21 26.28
CA ARG A 116 -4.16 2.42 25.20
C ARG A 116 -3.06 1.63 24.47
N PRO A 117 -3.24 0.32 24.25
CA PRO A 117 -2.36 -0.45 23.40
C PRO A 117 -2.60 -0.12 21.93
N GLY A 118 -1.63 -0.40 21.07
CA GLY A 118 -1.79 -0.27 19.63
C GLY A 118 -0.66 -0.90 18.84
N PHE A 119 -0.97 -1.29 17.62
CA PHE A 119 0.03 -1.77 16.66
C PHE A 119 0.66 -0.58 15.95
N THR A 120 1.98 -0.59 15.84
CA THR A 120 2.75 0.46 15.18
C THR A 120 3.56 -0.13 14.03
N PHE A 121 3.61 0.58 12.92
CA PHE A 121 4.43 0.23 11.76
C PHE A 121 5.24 1.46 11.32
N PRO A 122 6.58 1.41 11.40
CA PRO A 122 7.43 2.50 10.90
C PRO A 122 7.46 2.47 9.37
N ILE A 123 7.25 3.62 8.75
CA ILE A 123 7.46 3.79 7.29
C ILE A 123 8.86 4.40 7.09
N ASP A 124 9.87 3.56 6.85
CA ASP A 124 11.21 3.97 6.37
C ASP A 124 11.95 2.75 5.82
N LEU A 125 12.28 2.78 4.53
CA LEU A 125 12.92 1.63 3.89
C LEU A 125 14.40 1.45 4.18
N ASN A 126 15.12 2.47 4.62
CA ASN A 126 16.59 2.39 4.55
C ASN A 126 17.35 3.04 5.70
N GLY A 127 16.68 3.68 6.67
CA GLY A 127 17.42 4.35 7.75
C GLY A 127 18.45 5.37 7.24
N THR A 128 18.31 5.82 5.99
CA THR A 128 19.18 6.81 5.36
C THR A 128 18.62 8.20 5.60
N SER A 129 19.51 9.12 5.96
CA SER A 129 19.24 10.50 6.40
C SER A 129 18.12 11.25 5.64
N TYR A 130 17.42 12.04 6.44
CA TYR A 130 16.16 12.75 6.25
C TYR A 130 16.15 13.92 5.24
N THR A 131 16.67 13.76 4.02
CA THR A 131 16.93 14.94 3.15
C THR A 131 16.47 14.88 1.70
N THR A 132 15.85 13.80 1.23
CA THR A 132 15.29 13.75 -0.14
C THR A 132 13.95 13.03 -0.13
N LEU A 133 12.96 13.59 -0.83
CA LEU A 133 11.61 13.05 -1.13
C LEU A 133 11.50 11.58 -0.74
N LYS A 134 11.01 11.34 0.48
CA LYS A 134 10.86 10.00 1.01
C LYS A 134 9.52 9.48 0.55
N ASP A 135 9.49 8.32 -0.11
CA ASP A 135 8.23 7.64 -0.45
C ASP A 135 7.29 7.52 0.76
N ASP A 136 7.85 7.58 1.98
CA ASP A 136 7.19 7.66 3.28
C ASP A 136 6.08 8.72 3.36
N ASP A 137 6.32 9.95 2.88
CA ASP A 137 5.32 11.03 2.85
C ASP A 137 4.09 10.59 2.02
N VAL A 138 4.35 9.96 0.87
CA VAL A 138 3.32 9.51 -0.06
C VAL A 138 2.57 8.30 0.50
N TYR A 139 3.27 7.35 1.14
CA TYR A 139 2.63 6.21 1.81
C TYR A 139 1.70 6.67 2.93
N CYS A 140 2.13 7.64 3.74
CA CYS A 140 1.35 8.19 4.85
C CYS A 140 0.10 8.94 4.35
N ALA A 141 0.24 9.75 3.30
CA ALA A 141 -0.89 10.44 2.66
C ALA A 141 -1.89 9.46 2.04
N ILE A 142 -1.41 8.43 1.34
CA ILE A 142 -2.29 7.39 0.80
C ILE A 142 -3.05 6.70 1.94
N PHE A 143 -2.36 6.27 3.00
CA PHE A 143 -2.99 5.58 4.12
C PHE A 143 -4.09 6.43 4.78
N ASN A 144 -3.80 7.69 5.09
CA ASN A 144 -4.77 8.60 5.67
C ASN A 144 -5.94 8.90 4.72
N HIS A 145 -5.68 8.99 3.41
CA HIS A 145 -6.75 9.15 2.43
C HIS A 145 -7.66 7.92 2.36
N GLU A 146 -7.12 6.71 2.34
CA GLU A 146 -7.93 5.48 2.27
C GLU A 146 -8.85 5.34 3.51
N LEU A 147 -8.47 5.93 4.64
CA LEU A 147 -9.31 6.03 5.84
C LEU A 147 -10.29 7.21 5.80
N ASN A 148 -9.85 8.35 5.25
CA ASN A 148 -10.65 9.55 5.12
C ASN A 148 -10.43 10.20 3.75
N ASN A 149 -11.37 9.96 2.84
CA ASN A 149 -11.35 10.47 1.47
C ASN A 149 -11.31 12.02 1.36
N SER A 150 -11.52 12.74 2.48
CA SER A 150 -11.41 14.20 2.53
C SER A 150 -9.97 14.71 2.58
N ILE A 151 -8.99 13.84 2.90
CA ILE A 151 -7.56 14.17 2.96
C ILE A 151 -6.99 14.09 1.54
N GLU A 152 -6.13 14.99 1.11
CA GLU A 152 -5.56 14.92 -0.25
C GLU A 152 -4.44 13.87 -0.36
N TYR A 153 -4.33 13.20 -1.53
CA TYR A 153 -3.22 12.28 -1.83
C TYR A 153 -1.86 12.99 -1.98
N ASN A 154 -1.87 14.31 -2.18
CA ASN A 154 -0.70 15.03 -2.65
C ASN A 154 0.21 15.39 -1.48
N ALA A 155 1.07 14.46 -1.07
CA ALA A 155 2.09 14.74 -0.09
C ALA A 155 3.21 15.59 -0.72
N THR A 156 3.59 16.66 -0.02
CA THR A 156 4.79 17.44 -0.31
C THR A 156 5.95 16.99 0.59
N ASN A 157 7.17 17.42 0.30
CA ASN A 157 8.33 17.11 1.13
C ASN A 157 8.12 17.51 2.59
N ASN A 158 8.35 16.58 3.52
CA ASN A 158 8.15 16.79 4.96
C ASN A 158 6.71 17.21 5.27
N SER A 159 5.74 16.50 4.69
CA SER A 159 4.34 16.73 5.04
C SER A 159 4.12 16.35 6.50
N ASP A 160 3.53 17.26 7.26
CA ASP A 160 3.15 16.98 8.64
C ASP A 160 1.74 16.40 8.66
N PHE A 161 1.62 15.16 9.10
CA PHE A 161 0.34 14.44 9.26
C PHE A 161 -0.21 14.55 10.68
N GLY A 162 0.32 15.48 11.48
CA GLY A 162 -0.07 15.70 12.87
C GLY A 162 0.61 14.75 13.83
N SER A 163 0.46 15.02 15.12
CA SER A 163 1.06 14.23 16.19
C SER A 163 0.21 13.02 16.57
N LEU A 164 0.85 12.00 17.13
CA LEU A 164 0.20 10.82 17.70
C LEU A 164 -0.98 11.17 18.61
N SER A 165 -0.78 12.10 19.55
CA SER A 165 -1.81 12.47 20.52
C SER A 165 -3.00 13.19 19.90
N ALA A 166 -2.76 14.01 18.87
CA ALA A 166 -3.83 14.74 18.19
C ALA A 166 -4.70 13.79 17.36
N ASN A 167 -4.07 12.89 16.60
CA ASN A 167 -4.79 11.93 15.76
C ASN A 167 -5.50 10.84 16.59
N ALA A 168 -4.88 10.36 17.66
CA ALA A 168 -5.48 9.36 18.56
C ALA A 168 -6.73 9.83 19.31
N ALA A 169 -6.98 11.15 19.36
CA ALA A 169 -8.21 11.71 19.92
C ALA A 169 -9.40 11.63 18.96
N LEU A 170 -9.12 11.42 17.66
CA LEU A 170 -10.12 11.49 16.58
C LEU A 170 -10.30 10.16 15.87
N TYR A 171 -9.23 9.36 15.76
CA TYR A 171 -9.17 8.16 14.95
C TYR A 171 -8.48 7.02 15.71
N ASP A 172 -8.94 5.80 15.45
CA ASP A 172 -8.30 4.58 15.96
C ASP A 172 -7.24 4.03 14.99
N GLU A 173 -7.31 4.41 13.71
CA GLU A 173 -6.35 4.05 12.67
C GLU A 173 -5.89 5.35 12.00
N PHE A 174 -4.58 5.57 11.89
CA PHE A 174 -4.03 6.74 11.22
C PHE A 174 -2.52 6.60 10.98
N CYS A 175 -2.02 7.40 10.05
CA CYS A 175 -0.61 7.67 9.91
C CYS A 175 -0.29 9.07 10.47
N TYR A 176 0.76 9.18 11.28
CA TYR A 176 1.16 10.43 11.95
C TYR A 176 2.65 10.72 11.75
N THR A 177 3.02 11.98 11.98
CA THR A 177 4.40 12.44 11.96
C THR A 177 4.93 12.63 13.37
N ASP A 178 6.00 11.94 13.71
CA ASP A 178 6.70 12.07 14.98
C ASP A 178 7.62 13.30 15.00
N VAL A 179 8.11 13.69 16.18
CA VAL A 179 9.01 14.85 16.41
C VAL A 179 10.30 14.82 15.61
N SER A 180 10.67 13.66 15.06
CA SER A 180 11.82 13.48 14.18
C SER A 180 11.48 13.59 12.68
N ASN A 181 10.28 14.08 12.31
CA ASN A 181 9.73 14.03 10.95
C ASN A 181 9.72 12.61 10.37
N LYS A 182 9.36 11.64 11.21
CA LYS A 182 9.20 10.24 10.82
C LYS A 182 7.73 9.89 10.76
N HIS A 183 7.36 9.07 9.80
CA HIS A 183 5.98 8.64 9.64
C HIS A 183 5.79 7.25 10.22
N TRP A 184 4.69 7.12 10.94
CA TRP A 184 4.31 5.89 11.62
C TRP A 184 2.83 5.65 11.36
N ILE A 185 2.50 4.41 11.07
CA ILE A 185 1.12 3.94 11.01
C ILE A 185 0.78 3.35 12.36
N VAL A 186 -0.39 3.70 12.88
CA VAL A 186 -0.88 3.26 14.17
C VAL A 186 -2.28 2.73 14.05
N ILE A 187 -2.52 1.65 14.79
CA ILE A 187 -3.84 1.06 14.99
C ILE A 187 -4.03 0.85 16.49
N LEU A 188 -4.87 1.69 17.07
CA LEU A 188 -5.20 1.66 18.48
C LEU A 188 -6.16 0.53 18.81
N LYS A 189 -6.06 0.06 20.05
CA LYS A 189 -6.90 -0.98 20.66
C LYS A 189 -7.55 -0.52 21.96
#